data_AF-A0A2M8W1G5-F1
#
_entry.id   AF-A0A2M8W1G5-F1
#
_cell.length_a   1.000
_cell.length_b   1.000
_cell.length_c   1.000
_cell.angle_alpha   90.00
_cell.angle_beta   90.00
_cell.angle_gamma   90.00
#
_symmetry.space_group_name_H-M   'P 1'
#
loop_
_entity.id
_entity.type
_entity.pdbx_description
1 polymer ?
#
loop_
_entity_poly.entity_id
_entity_poly.type
_entity_poly.pdbx_seq_one_letter_code
_entity_poly.pdbx_strand_id
1 'polypeptide(L)'
;MTTSEGAAAPSDPKTVLRRYLQGGRDALLWKLEGASEQDVRRPLTPTGTNLLGLVKHVASTEAGYLGEVFGRPFPEPLPWMDDDAEDNADMWATADESVADVADLYRRVWAHSDATIEALDLEAAGHVPWWDTDDVTLHRVLVHVIAETHRHAGHADIVRELVDGAVGLRDGVSNLPDHDATWWASYRARLESVAEAVGRGGDGKDAREILTWDLFGRAARELAEQVVASGWLPDVVVAVARGGLVPGGAVAYALGSKGVGTLNVEFYTDIGQTLADPRVLPPFMDTGDMGGQRALVVDDVADSGRTLDLVLKMLTGHGAEVRSAVLYTKPRSIVRPDYSWRDTDRWITFPWSAEPPVEGAGDAVG
;
A
#
# COMPACT_ATOMS: atom_id res chain seq x y z
N MET A 1 1.62 34.87 55.43
CA MET A 1 2.77 34.81 54.51
C MET A 1 2.53 33.65 53.56
N THR A 2 1.85 33.92 52.45
CA THR A 2 1.69 32.98 51.34
C THR A 2 2.73 33.34 50.30
N THR A 3 3.63 32.40 50.05
CA THR A 3 4.65 32.47 49.00
C THR A 3 3.97 32.47 47.64
N SER A 4 4.10 33.60 46.94
CA SER A 4 3.76 33.76 45.53
C SER A 4 4.73 32.90 44.70
N GLU A 5 4.27 31.75 44.21
CA GLU A 5 4.93 31.07 43.08
C GLU A 5 4.91 32.02 41.89
N GLY A 6 6.10 32.36 41.38
CA GLY A 6 6.26 33.24 40.25
C GLY A 6 5.60 32.66 39.02
N ALA A 7 4.58 33.34 38.49
CA ALA A 7 4.09 33.10 37.15
C ALA A 7 5.28 33.22 36.18
N ALA A 8 5.63 32.13 35.48
CA ALA A 8 6.61 32.18 34.41
C ALA A 8 6.21 33.28 33.42
N ALA A 9 7.13 34.19 33.11
CA ALA A 9 6.89 35.24 32.13
C ALA A 9 6.40 34.61 30.80
N PRO A 10 5.44 35.23 30.09
CA PRO A 10 5.03 34.73 28.78
C PRO A 10 6.26 34.63 27.87
N SER A 11 6.48 33.47 27.27
CA SER A 11 7.62 33.22 26.39
C SER A 11 7.59 34.20 25.21
N ASP A 12 8.71 34.86 24.95
CA ASP A 12 8.91 35.73 23.79
C ASP A 12 8.41 35.05 22.49
N PRO A 13 7.52 35.69 21.69
CA PRO A 13 6.93 35.10 20.49
C PRO A 13 7.97 34.58 19.50
N LYS A 14 9.09 35.29 19.34
CA LYS A 14 10.17 34.89 18.42
C LYS A 14 10.84 33.59 18.88
N THR A 15 11.07 33.46 20.18
CA THR A 15 11.55 32.23 20.82
C THR A 15 10.59 31.05 20.60
N VAL A 16 9.27 31.29 20.68
CA VAL A 16 8.26 30.24 20.43
C VAL A 16 8.30 29.78 18.97
N LEU A 17 8.33 30.70 18.01
CA LEU A 17 8.39 30.37 16.58
C LEU A 17 9.64 29.55 16.24
N ARG A 18 10.81 29.98 16.73
CA ARG A 18 12.08 29.24 16.55
C ARG A 18 12.00 27.81 17.09
N ARG A 19 11.39 27.61 18.26
CA ARG A 19 11.21 26.27 18.85
C ARG A 19 10.37 25.36 17.97
N TYR A 20 9.27 25.86 17.40
CA TYR A 20 8.41 25.05 16.53
C TYR A 20 9.08 24.75 15.18
N LEU A 21 9.79 25.73 14.62
CA LEU A 21 10.59 25.54 13.41
C LEU A 21 11.66 24.46 13.62
N GLN A 22 12.45 24.59 14.70
CA GLN A 22 13.47 23.62 15.09
C GLN A 22 12.90 22.19 15.21
N GLY A 23 11.75 22.03 15.87
CA GLY A 23 11.15 20.71 16.02
C GLY A 23 10.75 20.03 14.71
N GLY A 24 10.32 20.80 13.70
CA GLY A 24 9.98 20.25 12.38
C GLY A 24 11.22 19.86 11.57
N ARG A 25 12.26 20.70 11.61
CA ARG A 25 13.54 20.42 10.96
C ARG A 25 14.24 19.19 11.59
N ASP A 26 14.23 19.06 12.92
CA ASP A 26 14.77 17.89 13.64
C ASP A 26 14.01 16.61 13.24
N ALA A 27 12.68 16.68 13.18
CA ALA A 27 11.85 15.55 12.77
C ALA A 27 12.19 15.08 11.35
N LEU A 28 12.35 16.01 10.39
CA LEU A 28 12.70 15.70 9.00
C LEU A 28 14.05 14.99 8.88
N LEU A 29 15.10 15.47 9.56
CA LEU A 29 16.40 14.81 9.52
C LEU A 29 16.36 13.44 10.20
N TRP A 30 15.64 13.31 11.31
CA TRP A 30 15.44 12.03 11.99
C TRP A 30 14.79 10.99 11.06
N LYS A 31 13.91 11.40 10.14
CA LYS A 31 13.31 10.49 9.14
C LYS A 31 14.30 9.89 8.14
N LEU A 32 15.53 10.40 8.05
CA LEU A 32 16.57 9.80 7.20
C LEU A 32 17.39 8.75 7.95
N GLU A 33 17.37 8.74 9.29
CA GLU A 33 18.25 7.88 10.08
C GLU A 33 17.94 6.39 9.88
N GLY A 34 18.98 5.59 9.65
CA GLY A 34 18.89 4.14 9.48
C GLY A 34 18.28 3.65 8.17
N ALA A 35 17.75 4.53 7.32
CA ALA A 35 17.26 4.18 6.00
C ALA A 35 18.41 4.05 4.98
N SER A 36 18.25 3.18 3.99
CA SER A 36 19.24 3.02 2.93
C SER A 36 19.17 4.17 1.91
N GLU A 37 20.27 4.44 1.20
CA GLU A 37 20.32 5.40 0.10
C GLU A 37 19.26 5.10 -0.99
N GLN A 38 19.01 3.82 -1.26
CA GLN A 38 17.97 3.43 -2.22
C GLN A 38 16.57 3.78 -1.71
N ASP A 39 16.27 3.45 -0.45
CA ASP A 39 14.93 3.59 0.11
C ASP A 39 14.51 5.05 0.25
N VAL A 40 15.42 5.93 0.67
CA VAL A 40 15.10 7.36 0.82
C VAL A 40 14.82 8.07 -0.50
N ARG A 41 15.33 7.54 -1.63
CA ARG A 41 15.07 8.06 -2.99
C ARG A 41 13.89 7.37 -3.68
N ARG A 42 13.34 6.30 -3.10
CA ARG A 42 12.29 5.52 -3.73
C ARG A 42 10.98 6.32 -3.76
N PRO A 43 10.35 6.53 -4.93
CA PRO A 43 9.07 7.24 -5.02
C PRO A 43 7.94 6.35 -4.51
N LEU A 44 7.19 6.82 -3.50
CA LEU A 44 6.10 6.07 -2.87
C LEU A 44 4.71 6.64 -3.16
N THR A 45 4.63 7.67 -3.99
CA THR A 45 3.37 8.24 -4.50
C THR A 45 3.41 8.36 -6.02
N PRO A 46 2.25 8.43 -6.70
CA PRO A 46 2.18 8.63 -8.15
C PRO A 46 2.86 9.91 -8.65
N THR A 47 2.99 10.92 -7.80
CA THR A 47 3.67 12.19 -8.10
C THR A 47 5.15 12.18 -7.72
N GLY A 48 5.72 11.03 -7.35
CA GLY A 48 7.17 10.87 -7.14
C GLY A 48 7.69 11.24 -5.76
N THR A 49 6.83 11.46 -4.76
CA THR A 49 7.26 11.84 -3.40
C THR A 49 8.16 10.76 -2.80
N ASN A 50 9.34 11.18 -2.32
CA ASN A 50 10.35 10.35 -1.67
C ASN A 50 10.97 11.11 -0.47
N LEU A 51 11.57 10.39 0.48
CA LEU A 51 12.04 10.98 1.75
C LEU A 51 13.15 12.01 1.56
N LEU A 52 14.16 11.70 0.75
CA LEU A 52 15.33 12.55 0.59
C LEU A 52 14.97 13.85 -0.15
N GLY A 53 14.10 13.75 -1.15
CA GLY A 53 13.53 14.88 -1.86
C GLY A 53 12.73 15.81 -0.96
N LEU A 54 11.95 15.30 -0.01
CA LEU A 54 11.24 16.15 0.97
C LEU A 54 12.22 16.99 1.80
N VAL A 55 13.37 16.42 2.21
CA VAL A 55 14.37 17.16 2.98
C VAL A 55 15.09 18.21 2.13
N LYS A 56 15.44 17.87 0.88
CA LYS A 56 16.06 18.81 -0.07
C LYS A 56 15.12 19.97 -0.41
N HIS A 57 13.84 19.69 -0.64
CA HIS A 57 12.82 20.71 -0.90
C HIS A 57 12.68 21.68 0.27
N VAL A 58 12.57 21.17 1.50
CA VAL A 58 12.44 22.04 2.69
C VAL A 58 13.70 22.88 2.90
N ALA A 59 14.90 22.33 2.67
CA ALA A 59 16.13 23.12 2.69
C ALA A 59 16.09 24.26 1.65
N SER A 60 15.62 23.99 0.43
CA SER A 60 15.56 24.97 -0.65
C SER A 60 14.54 26.08 -0.36
N THR A 61 13.34 25.67 0.10
CA THR A 61 12.27 26.55 0.56
C THR A 61 12.76 27.49 1.66
N GLU A 62 13.47 26.95 2.66
CA GLU A 62 13.94 27.74 3.79
C GLU A 62 15.03 28.75 3.37
N ALA A 63 15.94 28.35 2.48
CA ALA A 63 16.97 29.24 1.93
C ALA A 63 16.37 30.44 1.18
N GLY A 64 15.30 30.23 0.41
CA GLY A 64 14.57 31.30 -0.26
C GLY A 64 13.82 32.21 0.72
N TYR A 65 12.94 31.63 1.54
CA TYR A 65 12.05 32.40 2.42
C TYR A 65 12.75 33.11 3.58
N LEU A 66 13.76 32.49 4.20
CA LEU A 66 14.50 33.10 5.33
C LEU A 66 15.85 33.71 4.91
N GLY A 67 16.15 33.69 3.60
CA GLY A 67 17.31 34.34 3.02
C GLY A 67 16.92 35.44 2.05
N GLU A 68 16.64 35.06 0.80
CA GLU A 68 16.41 35.99 -0.32
C GLU A 68 15.31 37.02 -0.04
N VAL A 69 14.17 36.59 0.53
CA VAL A 69 13.03 37.45 0.86
C VAL A 69 13.39 38.64 1.77
N PHE A 70 14.45 38.52 2.57
CA PHE A 70 14.94 39.56 3.46
C PHE A 70 16.27 40.19 3.00
N GLY A 71 16.63 40.01 1.71
CA GLY A 71 17.87 40.55 1.14
C GLY A 71 19.13 39.88 1.68
N ARG A 72 19.03 38.63 2.13
CA ARG A 72 20.11 37.85 2.74
C ARG A 72 20.23 36.49 2.04
N PRO A 73 20.54 36.43 0.74
CA PRO A 73 20.56 35.16 0.00
C PRO A 73 21.53 34.15 0.63
N PHE A 74 21.18 32.87 0.56
CA PHE A 74 22.07 31.79 0.97
C PHE A 74 23.33 31.80 0.08
N PRO A 75 24.55 31.71 0.65
CA PRO A 75 25.78 31.97 -0.10
C PRO A 75 26.23 30.83 -1.03
N GLU A 76 25.71 29.62 -0.87
CA GLU A 76 26.04 28.49 -1.74
C GLU A 76 25.04 28.39 -2.90
N PRO A 77 25.48 27.97 -4.11
CA PRO A 77 24.59 27.81 -5.25
C PRO A 77 23.60 26.66 -5.02
N LEU A 78 22.34 26.90 -5.39
CA LEU A 78 21.25 25.91 -5.37
C LEU A 78 20.72 25.76 -6.81
N PRO A 79 21.42 25.04 -7.71
CA PRO A 79 21.12 25.07 -9.15
C PRO A 79 19.72 24.54 -9.53
N TRP A 80 19.09 23.77 -8.65
CA TRP A 80 17.69 23.33 -8.81
C TRP A 80 16.65 24.42 -8.49
N MET A 81 17.10 25.60 -8.03
CA MET A 81 16.27 26.78 -7.82
C MET A 81 16.48 27.84 -8.91
N ASP A 82 17.34 27.58 -9.91
CA ASP A 82 17.56 28.50 -11.03
C ASP A 82 16.29 28.58 -11.91
N ASP A 83 16.07 29.74 -12.55
CA ASP A 83 14.87 29.98 -13.39
C ASP A 83 14.72 28.98 -14.56
N ASP A 84 15.81 28.35 -15.01
CA ASP A 84 15.84 27.35 -16.08
C ASP A 84 15.96 25.90 -15.57
N ALA A 85 15.87 25.68 -14.26
CA ALA A 85 15.81 24.35 -13.67
C ALA A 85 14.53 23.59 -14.09
N GLU A 86 14.58 22.26 -14.05
CA GLU A 86 13.39 21.45 -14.32
C GLU A 86 12.33 21.61 -13.21
N ASP A 87 11.06 21.44 -13.58
CA ASP A 87 9.97 21.42 -12.61
C ASP A 87 10.23 20.35 -11.54
N ASN A 88 10.17 20.76 -10.27
CA ASN A 88 10.43 19.92 -9.09
C ASN A 88 11.87 19.38 -8.96
N ALA A 89 12.88 20.07 -9.52
CA ALA A 89 14.30 19.70 -9.38
C ALA A 89 14.78 19.57 -7.92
N ASP A 90 14.09 20.20 -6.97
CA ASP A 90 14.37 20.16 -5.53
C ASP A 90 13.62 19.02 -4.79
N MET A 91 12.70 18.33 -5.46
CA MET A 91 11.89 17.23 -4.90
C MET A 91 12.55 15.85 -5.04
N TRP A 92 13.81 15.79 -5.49
CA TRP A 92 14.58 14.56 -5.61
C TRP A 92 16.09 14.82 -5.52
N ALA A 93 16.85 13.77 -5.21
CA ALA A 93 18.31 13.81 -5.16
C ALA A 93 18.88 12.82 -6.18
N THR A 94 19.93 13.25 -6.89
CA THR A 94 20.68 12.46 -7.85
C THR A 94 21.44 11.31 -7.16
N ALA A 95 22.07 10.46 -7.98
CA ALA A 95 22.95 9.41 -7.48
C ALA A 95 24.24 9.98 -6.85
N ASP A 96 24.64 11.19 -7.23
CA ASP A 96 25.85 11.86 -6.75
C ASP A 96 25.62 12.70 -5.48
N GLU A 97 24.37 12.99 -5.13
CA GLU A 97 23.98 13.69 -3.91
C GLU A 97 23.63 12.68 -2.82
N SER A 98 24.53 12.39 -1.88
CA SER A 98 24.28 11.41 -0.81
C SER A 98 23.28 11.92 0.24
N VAL A 99 22.77 11.01 1.10
CA VAL A 99 21.97 11.41 2.28
C VAL A 99 22.70 12.42 3.14
N ALA A 100 24.00 12.22 3.33
CA ALA A 100 24.84 13.11 4.13
C ALA A 100 24.93 14.51 3.49
N ASP A 101 25.11 14.58 2.17
CA ASP A 101 25.20 15.86 1.46
C ASP A 101 23.93 16.70 1.61
N VAL A 102 22.76 16.07 1.44
CA VAL A 102 21.46 16.74 1.60
C VAL A 102 21.20 17.13 3.05
N ALA A 103 21.51 16.26 4.02
CA ALA A 103 21.35 16.57 5.43
C ALA A 103 22.27 17.71 5.87
N ASP A 104 23.52 17.72 5.40
CA ASP A 104 24.49 18.77 5.72
C ASP A 104 24.17 20.08 5.01
N LEU A 105 23.67 20.05 3.77
CA LEU A 105 23.10 21.22 3.12
C LEU A 105 21.98 21.81 3.97
N TYR A 106 21.03 20.97 4.40
CA TYR A 106 19.91 21.45 5.20
C TYR A 106 20.40 22.11 6.50
N ARG A 107 21.37 21.51 7.21
CA ARG A 107 21.99 22.11 8.40
C ARG A 107 22.67 23.46 8.11
N ARG A 108 23.32 23.63 6.96
CA ARG A 108 23.93 24.91 6.56
C ARG A 108 22.89 25.97 6.26
N VAL A 109 21.82 25.63 5.52
CA VAL A 109 20.69 26.53 5.30
C VAL A 109 20.05 26.93 6.63
N TRP A 110 19.84 25.95 7.51
CA TRP A 110 19.25 26.14 8.82
C TRP A 110 20.04 27.13 9.68
N ALA A 111 21.37 27.05 9.67
CA ALA A 111 22.24 28.02 10.35
C ALA A 111 22.13 29.43 9.74
N HIS A 112 22.04 29.54 8.41
CA HIS A 112 21.85 30.80 7.70
C HIS A 112 20.50 31.45 8.04
N SER A 113 19.43 30.67 8.00
CA SER A 113 18.08 31.09 8.39
C SER A 113 18.03 31.55 9.83
N ASP A 114 18.68 30.84 10.75
CA ASP A 114 18.76 31.22 12.15
C ASP A 114 19.49 32.55 12.36
N ALA A 115 20.51 32.85 11.56
CA ALA A 115 21.19 34.14 11.57
C ALA A 115 20.29 35.28 11.04
N THR A 116 19.47 35.05 10.02
CA THR A 116 18.46 36.01 9.58
C THR A 116 17.40 36.24 10.66
N ILE A 117 16.89 35.17 11.25
CA ILE A 117 15.90 35.26 12.33
C ILE A 117 16.49 36.07 13.48
N GLU A 118 17.71 35.79 13.93
CA GLU A 118 18.34 36.52 15.03
C GLU A 118 18.49 38.02 14.74
N ALA A 119 18.97 38.37 13.54
CA ALA A 119 19.31 39.74 13.16
C ALA A 119 18.11 40.68 12.99
N LEU A 120 16.92 40.16 12.69
CA LEU A 120 15.76 40.96 12.30
C LEU A 120 14.62 40.92 13.32
N ASP A 121 13.92 42.04 13.49
CA ASP A 121 12.67 42.07 14.26
C ASP A 121 11.55 41.33 13.52
N LEU A 122 10.55 40.83 14.26
CA LEU A 122 9.41 40.11 13.68
C LEU A 122 8.61 40.94 12.67
N GLU A 123 8.62 42.27 12.79
CA GLU A 123 7.98 43.21 11.88
C GLU A 123 8.88 43.66 10.72
N ALA A 124 10.10 43.14 10.61
CA ALA A 124 10.99 43.46 9.49
C ALA A 124 10.32 43.09 8.16
N ALA A 125 10.30 44.06 7.24
CA ALA A 125 9.72 43.89 5.92
C ALA A 125 10.58 42.96 5.05
N GLY A 126 9.92 42.15 4.26
CA GLY A 126 10.51 41.32 3.20
C GLY A 126 9.60 41.29 1.98
N HIS A 127 10.11 40.78 0.87
CA HIS A 127 9.38 40.69 -0.39
C HIS A 127 9.45 39.27 -0.94
N VAL A 128 8.28 38.68 -1.25
CA VAL A 128 8.17 37.33 -1.84
C VAL A 128 7.74 37.50 -3.30
N PRO A 129 8.66 37.34 -4.28
CA PRO A 129 8.38 37.66 -5.68
C PRO A 129 7.21 36.89 -6.31
N TRP A 130 6.92 35.69 -5.79
CA TRP A 130 5.90 34.78 -6.32
C TRP A 130 4.58 34.79 -5.53
N TRP A 131 4.38 35.73 -4.61
CA TRP A 131 3.08 35.92 -3.94
C TRP A 131 2.37 37.16 -4.49
N ASP A 132 1.04 37.07 -4.68
CA ASP A 132 0.18 38.18 -5.10
C ASP A 132 -0.11 39.21 -3.98
N THR A 133 0.84 39.45 -3.08
CA THR A 133 0.70 40.34 -1.91
C THR A 133 1.86 41.33 -1.86
N ASP A 134 1.57 42.56 -1.44
CA ASP A 134 2.61 43.51 -1.02
C ASP A 134 3.40 42.97 0.19
N ASP A 135 4.50 43.65 0.52
CA ASP A 135 5.49 43.38 1.58
C ASP A 135 4.99 42.47 2.73
N VAL A 136 5.77 41.41 3.01
CA VAL A 136 5.55 40.48 4.12
C VAL A 136 6.38 40.87 5.33
N THR A 137 6.04 40.34 6.50
CA THR A 137 6.89 40.46 7.70
C THR A 137 7.64 39.16 7.99
N LEU A 138 8.77 39.25 8.69
CA LEU A 138 9.49 38.06 9.19
C LEU A 138 8.56 37.13 9.98
N HIS A 139 7.64 37.67 10.77
CA HIS A 139 6.64 36.88 11.48
C HIS A 139 5.77 36.05 10.53
N ARG A 140 5.21 36.68 9.48
CA ARG A 140 4.37 35.98 8.50
C ARG A 140 5.15 34.88 7.78
N VAL A 141 6.39 35.17 7.38
CA VAL A 141 7.26 34.20 6.70
C VAL A 141 7.65 33.05 7.63
N LEU A 142 7.96 33.31 8.90
CA LEU A 142 8.25 32.26 9.87
C LEU A 142 7.07 31.31 10.07
N VAL A 143 5.86 31.85 10.20
CA VAL A 143 4.64 31.04 10.31
C VAL A 143 4.45 30.18 9.05
N HIS A 144 4.69 30.75 7.87
CA HIS A 144 4.62 30.03 6.60
C HIS A 144 5.64 28.87 6.55
N VAL A 145 6.91 29.13 6.83
CA VAL A 145 7.97 28.11 6.79
C VAL A 145 7.76 27.03 7.86
N ILE A 146 7.27 27.38 9.05
CA ILE A 146 6.88 26.39 10.08
C ILE A 146 5.78 25.48 9.54
N ALA A 147 4.73 26.05 8.95
CA ALA A 147 3.62 25.28 8.40
C ALA A 147 4.10 24.34 7.28
N GLU A 148 5.00 24.82 6.41
CA GLU A 148 5.53 24.02 5.32
C GLU A 148 6.43 22.89 5.83
N THR A 149 7.36 23.19 6.74
CA THR A 149 8.24 22.20 7.37
C THR A 149 7.45 21.07 8.03
N HIS A 150 6.42 21.41 8.82
CA HIS A 150 5.60 20.40 9.50
C HIS A 150 4.66 19.65 8.56
N ARG A 151 4.20 20.27 7.47
CA ARG A 151 3.44 19.57 6.42
C ARG A 151 4.30 18.50 5.77
N HIS A 152 5.54 18.81 5.39
CA HIS A 152 6.45 17.82 4.81
C HIS A 152 6.96 16.81 5.84
N ALA A 153 7.08 17.16 7.12
CA ALA A 153 7.36 16.18 8.18
C ALA A 153 6.24 15.13 8.27
N GLY A 154 4.97 15.55 8.17
CA GLY A 154 3.84 14.62 8.12
C GLY A 154 3.81 13.76 6.84
N HIS A 155 4.22 14.30 5.69
CA HIS A 155 4.43 13.48 4.50
C HIS A 155 5.55 12.45 4.73
N ALA A 156 6.66 12.86 5.35
CA ALA A 156 7.78 12.00 5.65
C ALA A 156 7.42 10.89 6.67
N ASP A 157 6.49 11.14 7.60
CA ASP A 157 5.95 10.10 8.49
C ASP A 157 5.36 8.92 7.69
N ILE A 158 4.46 9.22 6.75
CA ILE A 158 3.77 8.20 5.94
C ILE A 158 4.73 7.53 4.97
N VAL A 159 5.60 8.30 4.30
CA VAL A 159 6.58 7.73 3.38
C VAL A 159 7.54 6.80 4.13
N ARG A 160 7.99 7.18 5.34
CA ARG A 160 8.88 6.33 6.13
C ARG A 160 8.19 5.04 6.57
N GLU A 161 6.95 5.11 7.04
CA GLU A 161 6.16 3.93 7.40
C GLU A 161 6.00 2.98 6.19
N LEU A 162 5.78 3.50 4.98
CA LEU A 162 5.69 2.68 3.77
C LEU A 162 7.02 2.10 3.29
N VAL A 163 8.15 2.72 3.66
CA VAL A 163 9.50 2.23 3.33
C VAL A 163 9.87 1.02 4.19
N ASP A 164 9.83 1.17 5.51
CA ASP A 164 10.36 0.17 6.45
C ASP A 164 9.48 -0.07 7.69
N GLY A 165 8.31 0.55 7.75
CA GLY A 165 7.39 0.44 8.89
C GLY A 165 7.79 1.29 10.10
N ALA A 166 8.85 2.10 10.02
CA ALA A 166 9.22 2.98 11.13
C ALA A 166 8.22 4.15 11.27
N VAL A 167 7.75 4.36 12.50
CA VAL A 167 6.72 5.35 12.83
C VAL A 167 7.21 6.31 13.92
N GLY A 168 6.59 7.50 13.99
CA GLY A 168 6.71 8.40 15.13
C GLY A 168 6.74 9.87 14.74
N LEU A 169 6.47 10.77 15.68
CA LEU A 169 6.47 12.22 15.42
C LEU A 169 7.88 12.82 15.42
N ARG A 170 8.73 12.36 16.34
CA ARG A 170 10.14 12.77 16.51
C ARG A 170 10.86 11.73 17.34
N ASP A 171 12.18 11.84 17.45
CA ASP A 171 12.98 10.95 18.30
C ASP A 171 12.41 10.87 19.73
N GLY A 172 12.24 9.64 20.21
CA GLY A 172 11.64 9.32 21.51
C GLY A 172 10.13 9.60 21.65
N VAL A 173 9.43 10.08 20.61
CA VAL A 173 8.00 10.42 20.67
C VAL A 173 7.26 9.81 19.48
N SER A 174 6.63 8.66 19.68
CA SER A 174 5.82 8.01 18.63
C SER A 174 4.54 8.79 18.31
N ASN A 175 3.91 9.40 19.32
CA ASN A 175 2.55 9.95 19.24
C ASN A 175 1.51 8.90 18.80
N LEU A 176 1.76 7.62 19.08
CA LEU A 176 0.89 6.49 18.79
C LEU A 176 0.55 5.71 20.08
N PRO A 177 -0.61 5.04 20.15
CA PRO A 177 -0.93 4.10 21.22
C PRO A 177 0.12 2.99 21.34
N ASP A 178 0.47 2.61 22.57
CA ASP A 178 1.44 1.55 22.85
C ASP A 178 0.77 0.17 22.75
N HIS A 179 0.94 -0.47 21.60
CA HIS A 179 0.38 -1.78 21.27
C HIS A 179 1.37 -2.62 20.44
N ASP A 180 1.27 -3.95 20.55
CA ASP A 180 2.11 -4.88 19.80
C ASP A 180 1.69 -5.03 18.32
N ALA A 181 2.52 -5.71 17.54
CA ALA A 181 2.30 -5.92 16.11
C ALA A 181 1.02 -6.71 15.80
N THR A 182 0.62 -7.64 16.68
CA THR A 182 -0.59 -8.46 16.50
C THR A 182 -1.84 -7.61 16.65
N TRP A 183 -1.84 -6.72 17.64
CA TRP A 183 -2.92 -5.75 17.83
C TRP A 183 -3.02 -4.81 16.62
N TRP A 184 -1.91 -4.27 16.13
CA TRP A 184 -1.90 -3.38 14.96
C TRP A 184 -2.42 -4.07 13.70
N ALA A 185 -2.03 -5.32 13.45
CA ALA A 185 -2.55 -6.12 12.35
C ALA A 185 -4.08 -6.33 12.46
N SER A 186 -4.56 -6.66 13.66
CA SER A 186 -5.99 -6.85 13.92
C SER A 186 -6.78 -5.54 13.78
N TYR A 187 -6.21 -4.44 14.26
CA TYR A 187 -6.79 -3.11 14.15
C TYR A 187 -6.91 -2.68 12.69
N ARG A 188 -5.84 -2.84 11.90
CA ARG A 188 -5.85 -2.57 10.46
C ARG A 188 -6.89 -3.42 9.73
N ALA A 189 -6.95 -4.73 9.95
CA ALA A 189 -7.94 -5.61 9.33
C ALA A 189 -9.38 -5.17 9.63
N ARG A 190 -9.64 -4.71 10.87
CA ARG A 190 -10.94 -4.15 11.24
C ARG A 190 -11.24 -2.85 10.47
N LEU A 191 -10.26 -1.95 10.32
CA LEU A 191 -10.45 -0.72 9.55
C LEU A 191 -10.71 -1.01 8.06
N GLU A 192 -9.98 -1.97 7.48
CA GLU A 192 -10.21 -2.45 6.10
C GLU A 192 -11.64 -2.97 5.95
N SER A 193 -12.11 -3.81 6.89
CA SER A 193 -13.49 -4.31 6.87
C SER A 193 -14.53 -3.19 6.96
N VAL A 194 -14.29 -2.12 7.73
CA VAL A 194 -15.19 -0.96 7.81
C VAL A 194 -15.21 -0.20 6.48
N ALA A 195 -14.04 0.05 5.87
CA ALA A 195 -13.93 0.71 4.58
C ALA A 195 -14.66 -0.08 3.49
N GLU A 196 -14.47 -1.40 3.46
CA GLU A 196 -15.19 -2.29 2.56
C GLU A 196 -16.71 -2.27 2.81
N ALA A 197 -17.16 -2.23 4.06
CA ALA A 197 -18.59 -2.19 4.39
C ALA A 197 -19.26 -0.91 3.87
N VAL A 198 -18.57 0.23 3.90
CA VAL A 198 -19.07 1.49 3.31
C VAL A 198 -19.09 1.41 1.78
N GLY A 199 -18.04 0.86 1.15
CA GLY A 199 -18.03 0.61 -0.30
C GLY A 199 -19.16 -0.33 -0.75
N ARG A 200 -19.56 -1.28 0.12
CA ARG A 200 -20.69 -2.19 -0.09
C ARG A 200 -22.06 -1.55 0.25
N GLY A 201 -22.09 -0.36 0.84
CA GLY A 201 -23.29 0.35 1.30
C GLY A 201 -23.98 1.24 0.26
N GLY A 202 -23.43 1.34 -0.96
CA GLY A 202 -24.14 1.88 -2.12
C GLY A 202 -25.12 0.84 -2.66
N ASP A 203 -26.42 1.07 -2.47
CA ASP A 203 -27.57 0.25 -2.91
C ASP A 203 -27.44 -1.27 -2.66
N GLY A 204 -27.96 -1.69 -1.50
CA GLY A 204 -28.02 -3.08 -0.99
C GLY A 204 -28.81 -4.11 -1.82
N LYS A 205 -28.92 -3.93 -3.14
CA LYS A 205 -29.34 -4.97 -4.09
C LYS A 205 -28.18 -5.53 -4.93
N ASP A 206 -27.03 -4.84 -5.00
CA ASP A 206 -25.88 -5.23 -5.81
C ASP A 206 -24.58 -5.41 -4.99
N ALA A 207 -24.67 -5.56 -3.66
CA ALA A 207 -23.50 -5.74 -2.81
C ALA A 207 -22.70 -7.00 -3.20
N ARG A 208 -21.62 -6.82 -3.97
CA ARG A 208 -20.70 -7.90 -4.38
C ARG A 208 -19.71 -8.22 -3.25
N GLU A 209 -19.29 -9.47 -3.20
CA GLU A 209 -18.10 -9.88 -2.45
C GLU A 209 -16.87 -9.56 -3.32
N ILE A 210 -15.92 -8.79 -2.82
CA ILE A 210 -14.73 -8.38 -3.60
C ILE A 210 -13.51 -9.08 -3.02
N LEU A 211 -12.82 -9.88 -3.84
CA LEU A 211 -11.53 -10.48 -3.50
C LEU A 211 -10.42 -9.65 -4.16
N THR A 212 -9.59 -8.98 -3.36
CA THR A 212 -8.40 -8.28 -3.86
C THR A 212 -7.21 -9.25 -3.98
N TRP A 213 -6.13 -8.87 -4.67
CA TRP A 213 -4.91 -9.68 -4.74
C TRP A 213 -4.28 -9.91 -3.35
N ASP A 214 -4.27 -8.89 -2.51
CA ASP A 214 -3.75 -8.97 -1.14
C ASP A 214 -4.59 -9.91 -0.27
N LEU A 215 -5.93 -9.80 -0.34
CA LEU A 215 -6.84 -10.70 0.37
C LEU A 215 -6.74 -12.14 -0.16
N PHE A 216 -6.61 -12.33 -1.47
CA PHE A 216 -6.38 -13.64 -2.09
C PHE A 216 -5.12 -14.32 -1.55
N GLY A 217 -4.01 -13.58 -1.40
CA GLY A 217 -2.77 -14.11 -0.85
C GLY A 217 -2.95 -14.72 0.54
N ARG A 218 -3.70 -14.04 1.43
CA ARG A 218 -4.08 -14.58 2.75
C ARG A 218 -5.03 -15.76 2.63
N ALA A 219 -6.10 -15.62 1.85
CA ALA A 219 -7.13 -16.64 1.69
C ALA A 219 -6.56 -17.98 1.21
N ALA A 220 -5.66 -17.97 0.22
CA ALA A 220 -5.00 -19.17 -0.29
C ALA A 220 -4.11 -19.83 0.77
N ARG A 221 -3.42 -19.04 1.60
CA ARG A 221 -2.58 -19.54 2.69
C ARG A 221 -3.42 -20.18 3.80
N GLU A 222 -4.46 -19.50 4.25
CA GLU A 222 -5.40 -20.01 5.25
C GLU A 222 -6.09 -21.30 4.77
N LEU A 223 -6.47 -21.36 3.49
CA LEU A 223 -7.04 -22.56 2.89
C LEU A 223 -6.06 -23.73 2.89
N ALA A 224 -4.78 -23.49 2.58
CA ALA A 224 -3.73 -24.50 2.69
C ALA A 224 -3.48 -24.95 4.16
N GLU A 225 -3.56 -24.02 5.11
CA GLU A 225 -3.47 -24.33 6.54
C GLU A 225 -4.62 -25.23 7.01
N GLN A 226 -5.84 -25.02 6.52
CA GLN A 226 -6.97 -25.92 6.78
C GLN A 226 -6.69 -27.35 6.29
N VAL A 227 -6.10 -27.48 5.10
CA VAL A 227 -5.71 -28.79 4.55
C VAL A 227 -4.69 -29.47 5.47
N VAL A 228 -3.61 -28.77 5.83
CA VAL A 228 -2.56 -29.31 6.73
C VAL A 228 -3.14 -29.68 8.09
N ALA A 229 -3.99 -28.83 8.67
CA ALA A 229 -4.62 -29.05 9.97
C ALA A 229 -5.51 -30.29 10.00
N SER A 230 -6.03 -30.73 8.85
CA SER A 230 -6.84 -31.95 8.75
C SER A 230 -6.03 -33.26 8.88
N GLY A 231 -4.69 -33.18 8.87
CA GLY A 231 -3.81 -34.35 8.84
C GLY A 231 -3.75 -35.06 7.48
N TRP A 232 -4.35 -34.48 6.44
CA TRP A 232 -4.36 -34.99 5.09
C TRP A 232 -3.54 -34.08 4.18
N LEU A 233 -2.55 -34.65 3.47
CA LEU A 233 -1.67 -33.91 2.56
C LEU A 233 -1.82 -34.49 1.16
N PRO A 234 -2.06 -33.66 0.12
CA PRO A 234 -2.15 -34.15 -1.24
C PRO A 234 -0.78 -34.47 -1.82
N ASP A 235 -0.73 -35.51 -2.65
CA ASP A 235 0.40 -35.83 -3.50
C ASP A 235 0.38 -34.97 -4.78
N VAL A 236 -0.83 -34.60 -5.24
CA VAL A 236 -1.06 -33.74 -6.40
C VAL A 236 -2.19 -32.73 -6.15
N VAL A 237 -2.00 -31.50 -6.63
CA VAL A 237 -3.05 -30.47 -6.69
C VAL A 237 -3.60 -30.41 -8.11
N VAL A 238 -4.93 -30.50 -8.24
CA VAL A 238 -5.64 -30.47 -9.52
C VAL A 238 -6.47 -29.19 -9.60
N ALA A 239 -6.01 -28.24 -10.40
CA ALA A 239 -6.70 -26.97 -10.64
C ALA A 239 -7.84 -27.15 -11.67
N VAL A 240 -9.05 -26.73 -11.30
CA VAL A 240 -10.18 -26.68 -12.22
C VAL A 240 -10.10 -25.40 -13.04
N ALA A 241 -9.79 -25.51 -14.32
CA ALA A 241 -9.61 -24.35 -15.18
C ALA A 241 -10.97 -23.81 -15.67
N ARG A 242 -11.11 -22.49 -15.85
CA ARG A 242 -10.07 -21.45 -15.68
C ARG A 242 -9.96 -20.88 -14.26
N GLY A 243 -11.07 -20.87 -13.51
CA GLY A 243 -11.17 -20.18 -12.20
C GLY A 243 -10.16 -20.69 -11.17
N GLY A 244 -10.03 -22.01 -11.04
CA GLY A 244 -9.10 -22.69 -10.15
C GLY A 244 -7.62 -22.64 -10.54
N LEU A 245 -7.23 -22.06 -11.69
CA LEU A 245 -5.82 -21.99 -12.08
C LEU A 245 -4.99 -21.15 -11.10
N VAL A 246 -5.48 -19.96 -10.75
CA VAL A 246 -4.79 -19.04 -9.83
C VAL A 246 -4.79 -19.59 -8.39
N PRO A 247 -5.94 -20.00 -7.82
CA PRO A 247 -5.97 -20.62 -6.49
C PRO A 247 -5.19 -21.94 -6.41
N GLY A 248 -5.27 -22.80 -7.43
CA GLY A 248 -4.60 -24.10 -7.47
C GLY A 248 -3.08 -23.96 -7.41
N GLY A 249 -2.51 -23.04 -8.18
CA GLY A 249 -1.08 -22.74 -8.10
C GLY A 249 -0.66 -22.19 -6.73
N ALA A 250 -1.43 -21.24 -6.18
CA ALA A 250 -1.13 -20.63 -4.88
C ALA A 250 -1.19 -21.65 -3.73
N VAL A 251 -2.24 -22.48 -3.69
CA VAL A 251 -2.40 -23.54 -2.69
C VAL A 251 -1.32 -24.61 -2.85
N ALA A 252 -0.95 -25.01 -4.06
CA ALA A 252 0.13 -25.97 -4.30
C ALA A 252 1.47 -25.49 -3.73
N TYR A 253 1.83 -24.22 -4.00
CA TYR A 253 3.03 -23.61 -3.41
C TYR A 253 2.96 -23.53 -1.89
N ALA A 254 1.80 -23.15 -1.33
CA ALA A 254 1.62 -23.07 0.12
C ALA A 254 1.76 -24.43 0.81
N LEU A 255 1.28 -25.50 0.16
CA LEU A 255 1.41 -26.89 0.64
C LEU A 255 2.78 -27.53 0.33
N GLY A 256 3.60 -26.90 -0.52
CA GLY A 256 4.85 -27.49 -1.02
C GLY A 256 4.64 -28.67 -1.97
N SER A 257 3.45 -28.81 -2.57
CA SER A 257 3.16 -29.86 -3.54
C SER A 257 3.80 -29.54 -4.89
N LYS A 258 4.61 -30.47 -5.40
CA LYS A 258 5.25 -30.34 -6.73
C LYS A 258 4.36 -30.84 -7.86
N GLY A 259 3.45 -31.78 -7.55
CA GLY A 259 2.50 -32.28 -8.52
C GLY A 259 1.37 -31.28 -8.70
N VAL A 260 1.31 -30.62 -9.85
CA VAL A 260 0.18 -29.76 -10.22
C VAL A 260 -0.32 -30.16 -11.58
N GLY A 261 -1.61 -30.43 -11.67
CA GLY A 261 -2.29 -30.67 -12.92
C GLY A 261 -3.48 -29.73 -13.10
N THR A 262 -3.95 -29.57 -14.33
CA THR A 262 -5.10 -28.72 -14.68
C THR A 262 -6.17 -29.52 -15.43
N LEU A 263 -7.45 -29.33 -15.09
CA LEU A 263 -8.59 -29.89 -15.81
C LEU A 263 -9.46 -28.77 -16.38
N ASN A 264 -9.61 -28.73 -17.70
CA ASN A 264 -10.53 -27.80 -18.36
C ASN A 264 -11.95 -28.36 -18.30
N VAL A 265 -12.88 -27.64 -17.69
CA VAL A 265 -14.29 -28.01 -17.65
C VAL A 265 -15.14 -26.85 -18.13
N GLU A 266 -16.07 -27.11 -19.04
CA GLU A 266 -17.01 -26.12 -19.57
C GLU A 266 -18.45 -26.62 -19.48
N PHE A 267 -19.38 -25.68 -19.28
CA PHE A 267 -20.81 -25.91 -19.48
C PHE A 267 -21.18 -25.52 -20.91
N TYR A 268 -21.65 -26.48 -21.70
CA TYR A 268 -22.06 -26.19 -23.06
C TYR A 268 -23.37 -25.39 -23.06
N THR A 269 -23.32 -24.16 -23.57
CA THR A 269 -24.50 -23.38 -23.93
C THR A 269 -24.62 -23.36 -25.45
N ASP A 270 -25.47 -24.21 -26.02
CA ASP A 270 -25.90 -24.01 -27.41
C ASP A 270 -26.72 -22.72 -27.49
N ILE A 271 -26.56 -21.98 -28.59
CA ILE A 271 -27.30 -20.74 -28.83
C ILE A 271 -28.81 -21.01 -28.70
N GLY A 272 -29.41 -20.54 -27.61
CA GLY A 272 -30.85 -20.68 -27.34
C GLY A 272 -31.28 -21.93 -26.58
N GLN A 273 -30.39 -22.83 -26.15
CA GLN A 273 -30.72 -23.95 -25.25
C GLN A 273 -29.61 -24.23 -24.23
N THR A 274 -29.92 -24.09 -22.94
CA THR A 274 -29.06 -24.54 -21.84
C THR A 274 -29.17 -26.06 -21.72
N LEU A 275 -28.12 -26.81 -22.05
CA LEU A 275 -28.01 -28.22 -21.65
C LEU A 275 -27.41 -28.32 -20.24
N ALA A 276 -27.81 -29.34 -19.48
CA ALA A 276 -27.70 -29.36 -18.01
C ALA A 276 -26.34 -29.81 -17.43
N ASP A 277 -25.47 -30.43 -18.23
CA ASP A 277 -24.32 -31.21 -17.74
C ASP A 277 -22.94 -30.64 -18.17
N PRO A 278 -21.97 -30.54 -17.24
CA PRO A 278 -20.60 -30.11 -17.55
C PRO A 278 -19.82 -31.14 -18.38
N ARG A 279 -18.83 -30.69 -19.18
CA ARG A 279 -17.94 -31.55 -19.97
C ARG A 279 -16.47 -31.15 -19.81
N VAL A 280 -15.59 -32.16 -19.85
CA VAL A 280 -14.14 -31.97 -19.85
C VAL A 280 -13.68 -31.61 -21.27
N LEU A 281 -12.86 -30.56 -21.39
CA LEU A 281 -12.30 -30.10 -22.66
C LEU A 281 -10.83 -30.50 -22.79
N PRO A 282 -10.33 -30.66 -24.03
CA PRO A 282 -8.90 -30.77 -24.28
C PRO A 282 -8.14 -29.47 -23.96
N PRO A 283 -6.81 -29.52 -23.71
CA PRO A 283 -6.03 -30.74 -23.51
C PRO A 283 -6.43 -31.46 -22.22
N PHE A 284 -6.58 -32.78 -22.31
CA PHE A 284 -6.93 -33.59 -21.16
C PHE A 284 -5.69 -33.72 -20.26
N MET A 285 -5.91 -33.64 -18.95
CA MET A 285 -4.94 -34.14 -17.99
C MET A 285 -4.78 -35.64 -18.19
N ASP A 286 -3.53 -36.13 -18.20
CA ASP A 286 -3.28 -37.56 -18.11
C ASP A 286 -3.64 -38.05 -16.70
N THR A 287 -4.77 -38.73 -16.59
CA THR A 287 -5.26 -39.30 -15.32
C THR A 287 -4.85 -40.76 -15.14
N GLY A 288 -4.06 -41.32 -16.06
CA GLY A 288 -3.64 -42.73 -16.03
C GLY A 288 -2.84 -43.12 -14.78
N ASP A 289 -2.09 -42.18 -14.21
CA ASP A 289 -1.21 -42.40 -13.04
C ASP A 289 -1.83 -41.97 -11.70
N MET A 290 -3.12 -41.64 -11.68
CA MET A 290 -3.84 -41.16 -10.48
C MET A 290 -4.12 -42.25 -9.44
N GLY A 291 -3.99 -43.53 -9.82
CA GLY A 291 -4.35 -44.67 -8.96
C GLY A 291 -3.58 -44.65 -7.63
N GLY A 292 -4.31 -44.53 -6.52
CA GLY A 292 -3.75 -44.48 -5.16
C GLY A 292 -3.14 -43.13 -4.74
N GLN A 293 -3.15 -42.11 -5.60
CA GLN A 293 -2.68 -40.77 -5.23
C GLN A 293 -3.76 -40.00 -4.45
N ARG A 294 -3.32 -39.15 -3.53
CA ARG A 294 -4.16 -38.15 -2.88
C ARG A 294 -4.22 -36.89 -3.73
N ALA A 295 -5.37 -36.64 -4.34
CA ALA A 295 -5.59 -35.49 -5.22
C ALA A 295 -6.42 -34.41 -4.51
N LEU A 296 -5.89 -33.19 -4.40
CA LEU A 296 -6.64 -32.02 -3.95
C LEU A 296 -7.16 -31.24 -5.15
N VAL A 297 -8.46 -31.30 -5.39
CA VAL A 297 -9.13 -30.51 -6.43
C VAL A 297 -9.34 -29.10 -5.92
N VAL A 298 -8.82 -28.10 -6.65
CA VAL A 298 -8.89 -26.69 -6.27
C VAL A 298 -9.65 -25.89 -7.32
N ASP A 299 -10.64 -25.11 -6.87
CA ASP A 299 -11.42 -24.20 -7.70
C ASP A 299 -11.61 -22.84 -7.00
N ASP A 300 -12.01 -21.80 -7.73
CA ASP A 300 -12.27 -20.49 -7.13
C ASP A 300 -13.60 -20.44 -6.36
N VAL A 301 -14.66 -21.05 -6.89
CA VAL A 301 -15.98 -21.09 -6.24
C VAL A 301 -16.75 -22.38 -6.48
N ALA A 302 -17.24 -22.99 -5.40
CA ALA A 302 -18.30 -23.99 -5.47
C ALA A 302 -19.67 -23.29 -5.58
N ASP A 303 -20.11 -22.99 -6.81
CA ASP A 303 -21.34 -22.24 -7.06
C ASP A 303 -22.59 -23.13 -7.12
N SER A 304 -22.85 -23.77 -8.27
CA SER A 304 -23.83 -24.86 -8.33
C SER A 304 -23.27 -26.18 -7.79
N GLY A 305 -21.94 -26.30 -7.70
CA GLY A 305 -21.21 -27.51 -7.32
C GLY A 305 -21.08 -28.57 -8.42
N ARG A 306 -21.72 -28.40 -9.59
CA ARG A 306 -21.73 -29.43 -10.65
C ARG A 306 -20.36 -29.69 -11.29
N THR A 307 -19.57 -28.64 -11.52
CA THR A 307 -18.20 -28.77 -12.03
C THR A 307 -17.34 -29.57 -11.07
N LEU A 308 -17.37 -29.18 -9.79
CA LEU A 308 -16.61 -29.84 -8.73
C LEU A 308 -17.03 -31.31 -8.59
N ASP A 309 -18.34 -31.60 -8.59
CA ASP A 309 -18.88 -32.97 -8.56
C ASP A 309 -18.36 -33.85 -9.70
N LEU A 310 -18.37 -33.33 -10.94
CA LEU A 310 -17.87 -34.05 -12.12
C LEU A 310 -16.37 -34.40 -11.94
N VAL A 311 -15.56 -33.43 -11.55
CA VAL A 311 -14.11 -33.61 -11.39
C VAL A 311 -13.81 -34.60 -10.26
N LEU A 312 -14.47 -34.47 -9.11
CA LEU A 312 -14.33 -35.39 -7.98
C LEU A 312 -14.66 -36.83 -8.40
N LYS A 313 -15.79 -37.04 -9.09
CA LYS A 313 -16.21 -38.36 -9.59
C LYS A 313 -15.24 -38.92 -10.61
N MET A 314 -14.73 -38.09 -11.52
CA MET A 314 -13.78 -38.51 -12.53
C MET A 314 -12.48 -39.01 -11.89
N LEU A 315 -11.89 -38.24 -10.98
CA LEU A 315 -10.64 -38.62 -10.32
C LEU A 315 -10.81 -39.85 -9.42
N THR A 316 -11.92 -39.92 -8.68
CA THR A 316 -12.26 -41.10 -7.87
C THR A 316 -12.42 -42.34 -8.76
N GLY A 317 -13.05 -42.19 -9.93
CA GLY A 317 -13.21 -43.27 -10.91
C GLY A 317 -11.88 -43.79 -11.48
N HIS A 318 -10.82 -42.98 -11.46
CA HIS A 318 -9.44 -43.38 -11.80
C HIS A 318 -8.64 -43.87 -10.59
N GLY A 319 -9.29 -44.07 -9.44
CA GLY A 319 -8.68 -44.67 -8.25
C GLY A 319 -7.90 -43.70 -7.35
N ALA A 320 -8.05 -42.38 -7.52
CA ALA A 320 -7.47 -41.40 -6.59
C ALA A 320 -8.30 -41.29 -5.29
N GLU A 321 -7.63 -40.96 -4.19
CA GLU A 321 -8.28 -40.45 -2.98
C GLU A 321 -8.42 -38.94 -3.12
N VAL A 322 -9.66 -38.44 -3.21
CA VAL A 322 -9.91 -37.05 -3.63
C VAL A 322 -10.51 -36.21 -2.51
N ARG A 323 -9.97 -35.01 -2.31
CA ARG A 323 -10.61 -33.93 -1.53
C ARG A 323 -10.69 -32.66 -2.35
N SER A 324 -11.52 -31.71 -1.93
CA SER A 324 -11.77 -30.44 -2.61
C SER A 324 -11.49 -29.23 -1.72
N ALA A 325 -10.87 -28.20 -2.29
CA ALA A 325 -10.67 -26.91 -1.63
C ALA A 325 -11.13 -25.77 -2.54
N VAL A 326 -11.94 -24.85 -2.02
CA VAL A 326 -12.38 -23.66 -2.77
C VAL A 326 -12.23 -22.39 -1.95
N LEU A 327 -12.05 -21.24 -2.61
CA LEU A 327 -12.04 -19.95 -1.91
C LEU A 327 -13.43 -19.60 -1.40
N TYR A 328 -14.46 -19.82 -2.22
CA TYR A 328 -15.84 -19.52 -1.82
C TYR A 328 -16.80 -20.68 -2.04
N THR A 329 -17.73 -20.86 -1.11
CA THR A 329 -18.87 -21.78 -1.27
C THR A 329 -20.18 -21.01 -1.27
N LYS A 330 -21.05 -21.32 -2.24
CA LYS A 330 -22.42 -20.77 -2.30
C LYS A 330 -23.40 -21.67 -1.55
N PRO A 331 -24.43 -21.10 -0.88
CA PRO A 331 -25.47 -21.90 -0.23
C PRO A 331 -26.22 -22.85 -1.17
N ARG A 332 -26.24 -22.54 -2.48
CA ARG A 332 -26.90 -23.34 -3.52
C ARG A 332 -26.05 -24.49 -4.06
N SER A 333 -24.80 -24.63 -3.63
CA SER A 333 -23.91 -25.69 -4.10
C SER A 333 -24.44 -27.07 -3.69
N ILE A 334 -24.50 -27.99 -4.64
CA ILE A 334 -24.89 -29.38 -4.37
C ILE A 334 -23.75 -30.20 -3.75
N VAL A 335 -22.51 -29.72 -3.88
CA VAL A 335 -21.32 -30.31 -3.26
C VAL A 335 -20.88 -29.41 -2.13
N ARG A 336 -20.64 -30.00 -0.96
CA ARG A 336 -19.94 -29.32 0.13
C ARG A 336 -18.45 -29.61 -0.01
N PRO A 337 -17.60 -28.61 -0.31
CA PRO A 337 -16.17 -28.82 -0.40
C PRO A 337 -15.59 -29.29 0.94
N ASP A 338 -14.51 -30.07 0.92
CA ASP A 338 -13.82 -30.51 2.13
C ASP A 338 -13.19 -29.32 2.87
N TYR A 339 -12.71 -28.33 2.11
CA TYR A 339 -12.16 -27.09 2.62
C TYR A 339 -12.77 -25.89 1.88
N SER A 340 -13.21 -24.88 2.63
CA SER A 340 -13.81 -23.66 2.11
C SER A 340 -13.21 -22.50 2.89
N TRP A 341 -12.66 -21.50 2.21
CA TRP A 341 -12.16 -20.32 2.91
C TRP A 341 -13.34 -19.48 3.44
N ARG A 342 -14.39 -19.28 2.64
CA ARG A 342 -15.57 -18.51 3.07
C ARG A 342 -16.87 -18.91 2.38
N ASP A 343 -17.97 -18.87 3.14
CA ASP A 343 -19.32 -19.03 2.60
C ASP A 343 -19.94 -17.66 2.27
N THR A 344 -20.60 -17.52 1.12
CA THR A 344 -21.28 -16.27 0.71
C THR A 344 -22.40 -16.52 -0.31
N ASP A 345 -23.51 -15.79 -0.22
CA ASP A 345 -24.60 -15.79 -1.21
C ASP A 345 -24.45 -14.70 -2.27
N ARG A 346 -23.56 -13.72 -2.04
CA ARG A 346 -23.35 -12.54 -2.91
C ARG A 346 -22.57 -12.89 -4.17
N TRP A 347 -22.76 -12.17 -5.27
CA TRP A 347 -21.87 -12.30 -6.44
C TRP A 347 -20.42 -11.96 -6.06
N ILE A 348 -19.44 -12.76 -6.51
CA ILE A 348 -18.01 -12.55 -6.18
C ILE A 348 -17.32 -11.87 -7.37
N THR A 349 -16.54 -10.84 -7.10
CA THR A 349 -15.60 -10.22 -8.03
C THR A 349 -14.20 -10.73 -7.70
N PHE A 350 -13.65 -11.60 -8.55
CA PHE A 350 -12.28 -12.09 -8.44
C PHE A 350 -11.30 -11.12 -9.11
N PRO A 351 -10.06 -10.98 -8.61
CA PRO A 351 -9.12 -10.00 -9.14
C PRO A 351 -8.61 -10.37 -10.55
N TRP A 352 -8.67 -11.65 -10.94
CA TRP A 352 -8.33 -12.13 -12.29
C TRP A 352 -9.49 -12.04 -13.30
N SER A 353 -10.70 -11.67 -12.86
CA SER A 353 -11.88 -11.56 -13.74
C SER A 353 -12.71 -10.30 -13.45
N ALA A 354 -12.12 -9.30 -12.80
CA ALA A 354 -12.79 -8.05 -12.45
C ALA A 354 -12.95 -7.12 -13.66
N GLU A 355 -12.00 -7.21 -14.61
CA GLU A 355 -11.97 -6.43 -15.84
C GLU A 355 -12.46 -7.27 -17.03
N PRO A 356 -13.03 -6.64 -18.08
CA PRO A 356 -13.37 -7.33 -19.31
C PRO A 356 -12.13 -7.93 -19.97
N PRO A 357 -12.27 -9.00 -20.78
CA PRO A 357 -11.19 -9.48 -21.62
C PRO A 357 -10.63 -8.35 -22.49
N VAL A 358 -9.31 -8.31 -22.66
CA VAL A 358 -8.65 -7.34 -23.53
C VAL A 358 -9.08 -7.61 -24.98
N GLU A 359 -9.71 -6.64 -25.62
CA GLU A 359 -10.08 -6.73 -27.03
C GLU A 359 -8.85 -6.44 -27.92
N GLY A 360 -8.68 -7.24 -28.97
CA GLY A 360 -7.70 -6.94 -30.02
C GLY A 360 -8.17 -5.75 -30.84
N ALA A 361 -7.24 -4.93 -31.34
CA ALA A 361 -7.58 -3.88 -32.29
C ALA A 361 -8.08 -4.49 -33.61
N GLY A 362 -9.40 -4.66 -33.76
CA GLY A 362 -10.03 -4.97 -35.04
C GLY A 362 -11.13 -6.01 -34.96
N ASP A 363 -12.36 -5.54 -34.84
CA ASP A 363 -13.52 -6.03 -35.61
C ASP A 363 -14.50 -4.86 -35.80
N ALA A 364 -14.01 -3.79 -36.44
CA ALA A 364 -14.92 -2.85 -37.11
C ALA A 364 -15.40 -3.55 -38.39
N VAL A 365 -16.47 -4.34 -38.26
CA VAL A 365 -17.16 -4.98 -39.38
C VAL A 365 -17.67 -3.88 -40.33
N GLY A 366 -17.15 -3.89 -41.55
CA GLY A 366 -17.69 -3.12 -42.69
C GLY A 366 -18.89 -3.79 -43.35
#